data_AF-A0A1J5AT96-F1
#
_entry.id   AF-A0A1J5AT96-F1
#
_cell.length_a   1.000
_cell.length_b   1.000
_cell.length_c   1.000
_cell.angle_alpha   90.00
_cell.angle_beta   90.00
_cell.angle_gamma   90.00
#
_symmetry.space_group_name_H-M   'P 1'
#
loop_
_entity.id
_entity.type
_entity.pdbx_description
1 polymer ?
#
loop_
_entity_poly.entity_id
_entity_poly.type
_entity_poly.pdbx_seq_one_letter_code
_entity_poly.pdbx_strand_id
1 'polypeptide(L)'
;MMKPYREIAKITEPMRKFQEQWAEQARAIQKAIEPTLELQKKLAEPLKDFQKSFENISKIYSSIPKFENPFLEHLETFKEIGERLKEYTKKTPEYFLLIAQHGWFIDLESELNFPSIVAHRIQEKKVDTANELLVNYYKTNVGRIFESLIKRHYNRIEILESIKKSYEEGNHILLIPAVLTQVDGICFDFTKKKFFIKEKKNEKYKFLPEVIAELEKSAGNFLELYLSPLQNQTPIMAREQDVGMFPCKLNRHKVLHGISTDYGTEINSLKVISLLKYVSDLLTDLDNKTLSTIE
;
A
#
# COMPACT_ATOMS: atom_id res chain seq x y z
N MET A 1 25.78 30.54 63.68
CA MET A 1 25.11 31.15 62.50
C MET A 1 24.91 30.05 61.45
N MET A 2 23.72 29.43 61.45
CA MET A 2 23.39 28.32 60.54
C MET A 2 23.01 28.85 59.15
N LYS A 3 23.54 28.14 58.15
CA LYS A 3 23.67 28.45 56.73
C LYS A 3 22.33 28.42 55.95
N PRO A 4 22.29 28.95 54.70
CA PRO A 4 21.12 29.11 53.80
C PRO A 4 20.37 27.82 53.36
N TYR A 5 20.60 26.68 54.02
CA TYR A 5 20.08 25.37 53.59
C TYR A 5 18.63 25.12 54.01
N ARG A 6 18.08 25.89 54.97
CA ARG A 6 16.70 25.67 55.47
C ARG A 6 15.59 26.23 54.58
N GLU A 7 15.90 27.14 53.64
CA GLU A 7 14.91 27.64 52.68
C GLU A 7 14.85 26.80 51.39
N ILE A 8 15.98 26.23 50.95
CA ILE A 8 16.02 25.32 49.79
C ILE A 8 15.17 24.06 50.06
N ALA A 9 15.21 23.53 51.30
CA ALA A 9 14.41 22.38 51.71
C ALA A 9 12.88 22.61 51.64
N LYS A 10 12.40 23.86 51.75
CA LYS A 10 10.97 24.18 51.61
C LYS A 10 10.51 24.25 50.15
N ILE A 11 11.43 24.45 49.22
CA ILE A 11 11.18 24.54 47.76
C ILE A 11 11.35 23.16 47.09
N THR A 12 12.27 22.32 47.59
CA THR A 12 12.55 21.01 47.02
C THR A 12 11.57 19.92 47.44
N GLU A 13 10.92 20.05 48.60
CA GLU A 13 10.03 19.00 49.10
C GLU A 13 8.71 18.83 48.31
N PRO A 14 8.07 19.92 47.83
CA PRO A 14 6.98 19.82 46.86
C PRO A 14 7.43 19.22 45.52
N MET A 15 8.63 19.57 45.03
CA MET A 15 9.18 19.01 43.79
C MET A 15 9.53 17.52 43.93
N ARG A 16 10.05 17.09 45.09
CA ARG A 16 10.35 15.69 45.38
C ARG A 16 9.06 14.86 45.47
N LYS A 17 8.03 15.36 46.16
CA LYS A 17 6.70 14.74 46.16
C LYS A 17 6.06 14.69 44.77
N PHE A 18 6.23 15.73 43.96
CA PHE A 18 5.73 15.76 42.59
C PHE A 18 6.47 14.76 41.68
N GLN A 19 7.79 14.62 41.84
CA GLN A 19 8.59 13.61 41.13
C GLN A 19 8.27 12.18 41.59
N GLU A 20 8.02 11.96 42.89
CA GLU A 20 7.59 10.66 43.42
C GLU A 20 6.19 10.29 42.91
N GLN A 21 5.25 11.24 42.87
CA GLN A 21 3.92 11.05 42.29
C GLN A 21 3.97 10.83 40.77
N TRP A 22 4.83 11.54 40.04
CA TRP A 22 5.05 11.31 38.61
C TRP A 22 5.73 9.98 38.34
N ALA A 23 6.65 9.52 39.20
CA ALA A 23 7.29 8.21 39.07
C ALA A 23 6.32 7.07 39.41
N GLU A 24 5.43 7.24 40.39
CA GLU A 24 4.34 6.30 40.66
C GLU A 24 3.31 6.27 39.53
N GLN A 25 2.93 7.43 38.97
CA GLN A 25 2.04 7.51 37.81
C GLN A 25 2.71 6.93 36.56
N ALA A 26 3.98 7.20 36.31
CA ALA A 26 4.73 6.63 35.19
C ALA A 26 4.89 5.10 35.35
N ARG A 27 5.10 4.59 36.58
CA ARG A 27 5.12 3.15 36.84
C ARG A 27 3.73 2.51 36.75
N ALA A 28 2.68 3.21 37.14
CA ALA A 28 1.30 2.73 37.00
C ALA A 28 0.87 2.72 35.53
N ILE A 29 1.26 3.74 34.75
CA ILE A 29 1.09 3.82 33.30
C ILE A 29 1.94 2.73 32.62
N GLN A 30 3.19 2.52 33.05
CA GLN A 30 4.05 1.46 32.52
C GLN A 30 3.49 0.06 32.85
N LYS A 31 2.97 -0.17 34.05
CA LYS A 31 2.26 -1.42 34.42
C LYS A 31 0.93 -1.59 33.69
N ALA A 32 0.24 -0.50 33.36
CA ALA A 32 -1.01 -0.52 32.60
C ALA A 32 -0.76 -0.74 31.10
N ILE A 33 0.42 -0.31 30.60
CA ILE A 33 0.85 -0.47 29.21
C ILE A 33 1.65 -1.77 29.00
N GLU A 34 2.26 -2.36 30.03
CA GLU A 34 2.99 -3.64 29.95
C GLU A 34 2.17 -4.78 29.34
N PRO A 35 0.90 -5.01 29.73
CA PRO A 35 0.03 -5.98 29.07
C PRO A 35 -0.21 -5.62 27.61
N THR A 36 -0.28 -4.33 27.27
CA THR A 36 -0.49 -3.82 25.90
C THR A 36 0.78 -3.85 25.06
N LEU A 37 1.97 -3.84 25.67
CA LEU A 37 3.28 -3.96 25.01
C LEU A 37 3.59 -5.43 24.70
N GLU A 38 3.23 -6.35 25.61
CA GLU A 38 3.19 -7.79 25.31
C GLU A 38 2.11 -8.13 24.30
N LEU A 39 0.94 -7.47 24.35
CA LEU A 39 -0.11 -7.60 23.35
C LEU A 39 0.34 -7.02 22.01
N GLN A 40 1.06 -5.90 21.95
CA GLN A 40 1.65 -5.35 20.72
C GLN A 40 2.66 -6.32 20.10
N LYS A 41 3.51 -6.96 20.91
CA LYS A 41 4.42 -8.01 20.44
C LYS A 41 3.68 -9.27 19.98
N LYS A 42 2.59 -9.65 20.65
CA LYS A 42 1.71 -10.77 20.26
C LYS A 42 0.75 -10.44 19.10
N LEU A 43 0.48 -9.17 18.83
CA LEU A 43 -0.38 -8.67 17.74
C LEU A 43 0.42 -8.33 16.48
N ALA A 44 1.73 -8.12 16.59
CA ALA A 44 2.64 -7.98 15.46
C ALA A 44 2.72 -9.27 14.61
N GLU A 45 2.49 -10.43 15.23
CA GLU A 45 2.58 -11.75 14.59
C GLU A 45 1.31 -12.16 13.80
N PRO A 46 0.06 -11.94 14.27
CA PRO A 46 -1.14 -12.30 13.53
C PRO A 46 -1.94 -11.08 13.07
N LEU A 47 -1.32 -10.19 12.29
CA LEU A 47 -2.05 -9.35 11.33
C LEU A 47 -2.67 -10.17 10.17
N LYS A 48 -2.36 -11.47 10.10
CA LYS A 48 -2.83 -12.41 9.07
C LYS A 48 -4.28 -12.91 9.26
N ASP A 49 -4.84 -12.91 10.47
CA ASP A 49 -6.15 -13.52 10.76
C ASP A 49 -7.12 -12.57 11.51
N PHE A 50 -7.12 -11.30 11.13
CA PHE A 50 -7.93 -10.23 11.76
C PHE A 50 -9.44 -10.55 11.83
N GLN A 51 -9.99 -11.33 10.89
CA GLN A 51 -11.40 -11.74 10.89
C GLN A 51 -11.74 -12.76 12.00
N LYS A 52 -10.88 -13.76 12.25
CA LYS A 52 -11.10 -14.77 13.30
C LYS A 52 -10.90 -14.19 14.71
N SER A 53 -9.97 -13.25 14.84
CA SER A 53 -9.74 -12.52 16.08
C SER A 53 -10.99 -11.77 16.53
N PHE A 54 -11.76 -11.19 15.62
CA PHE A 54 -12.97 -10.43 15.96
C PHE A 54 -14.09 -11.31 16.54
N GLU A 55 -14.27 -12.54 16.04
CA GLU A 55 -15.25 -13.50 16.58
C GLU A 55 -14.85 -14.06 17.94
N ASN A 56 -13.56 -14.30 18.16
CA ASN A 56 -13.03 -14.76 19.44
C ASN A 56 -13.09 -13.67 20.52
N ILE A 57 -12.77 -12.43 20.14
CA ILE A 57 -12.92 -11.24 20.97
C ILE A 57 -14.38 -11.16 21.45
N SER A 58 -15.36 -11.17 20.55
CA SER A 58 -16.79 -11.12 20.91
C SER A 58 -17.23 -12.19 21.93
N LYS A 59 -16.77 -13.44 21.78
CA LYS A 59 -17.06 -14.53 22.73
C LYS A 59 -16.41 -14.31 24.10
N ILE A 60 -15.16 -13.85 24.14
CA ILE A 60 -14.45 -13.52 25.38
C ILE A 60 -15.15 -12.34 26.10
N TYR A 61 -15.67 -11.35 25.37
CA TYR A 61 -16.40 -10.22 25.96
C TYR A 61 -17.73 -10.63 26.60
N SER A 62 -18.44 -11.60 26.03
CA SER A 62 -19.72 -12.09 26.59
C SER A 62 -19.58 -12.84 27.91
N SER A 63 -18.35 -13.19 28.31
CA SER A 63 -18.05 -14.02 29.49
C SER A 63 -17.35 -13.27 30.64
N ILE A 64 -17.13 -11.95 30.51
CA ILE A 64 -16.51 -11.14 31.57
C ILE A 64 -17.60 -10.44 32.41
N PRO A 65 -17.57 -10.52 33.76
CA PRO A 65 -18.54 -9.84 34.62
C PRO A 65 -18.46 -8.32 34.43
N LYS A 66 -19.63 -7.66 34.38
CA LYS A 66 -19.81 -6.22 34.15
C LYS A 66 -19.01 -5.38 35.16
N PHE A 67 -17.79 -5.01 34.81
CA PHE A 67 -17.12 -3.84 35.34
C PHE A 67 -17.43 -2.67 34.40
N GLU A 68 -17.95 -1.57 34.96
CA GLU A 68 -18.18 -0.32 34.23
C GLU A 68 -16.85 0.21 33.69
N ASN A 69 -16.59 -0.06 32.42
CA ASN A 69 -15.39 0.37 31.73
C ASN A 69 -15.77 1.54 30.80
N PRO A 70 -15.14 2.73 30.90
CA PRO A 70 -15.45 3.88 30.05
C PRO A 70 -15.21 3.65 28.55
N PHE A 71 -14.61 2.51 28.16
CA PHE A 71 -14.53 2.04 26.77
C PHE A 71 -15.88 1.56 26.18
N LEU A 72 -16.90 1.31 27.02
CA LEU A 72 -18.20 0.81 26.57
C LEU A 72 -19.02 1.84 25.78
N GLU A 73 -18.75 3.14 25.95
CA GLU A 73 -19.43 4.22 25.21
C GLU A 73 -19.02 4.29 23.73
N HIS A 74 -17.95 3.58 23.34
CA HIS A 74 -17.44 3.58 21.96
C HIS A 74 -17.64 2.24 21.23
N LEU A 75 -18.26 1.24 21.86
CA LEU A 75 -18.49 -0.08 21.24
C LEU A 75 -19.32 0.00 19.96
N GLU A 76 -20.32 0.88 19.94
CA GLU A 76 -21.14 1.13 18.76
C GLU A 76 -20.30 1.78 17.65
N THR A 77 -19.43 2.73 18.00
CA THR A 77 -18.45 3.34 17.10
C THR A 77 -17.44 2.33 16.55
N PHE A 78 -16.96 1.37 17.36
CA PHE A 78 -16.05 0.31 16.90
C PHE A 78 -16.75 -0.69 15.98
N LYS A 79 -18.03 -0.98 16.24
CA LYS A 79 -18.85 -1.81 15.37
C LYS A 79 -19.12 -1.12 14.05
N GLU A 80 -19.47 0.16 14.06
CA GLU A 80 -19.61 1.00 12.86
C GLU A 80 -18.30 1.13 12.09
N ILE A 81 -17.17 1.32 12.76
CA ILE A 81 -15.83 1.33 12.15
C ILE A 81 -15.54 -0.04 11.51
N GLY A 82 -15.84 -1.14 12.20
CA GLY A 82 -15.66 -2.50 11.70
C GLY A 82 -16.58 -2.83 10.51
N GLU A 83 -17.83 -2.36 10.52
CA GLU A 83 -18.78 -2.50 9.42
C GLU A 83 -18.36 -1.65 8.21
N ARG A 84 -17.90 -0.42 8.43
CA ARG A 84 -17.34 0.44 7.37
C ARG A 84 -16.04 -0.12 6.80
N LEU A 85 -15.18 -0.73 7.63
CA LEU A 85 -13.99 -1.46 7.18
C LEU A 85 -14.37 -2.71 6.37
N LYS A 86 -15.39 -3.47 6.78
CA LYS A 86 -15.92 -4.59 5.99
C LYS A 86 -16.48 -4.13 4.65
N GLU A 87 -17.29 -3.08 4.64
CA GLU A 87 -17.85 -2.53 3.40
C GLU A 87 -16.74 -1.98 2.48
N TYR A 88 -15.76 -1.28 3.06
CA TYR A 88 -14.56 -0.84 2.37
C TYR A 88 -13.86 -2.03 1.73
N THR A 89 -13.44 -3.05 2.49
CA THR A 89 -12.76 -4.25 1.93
C THR A 89 -13.56 -4.98 0.85
N LYS A 90 -14.90 -4.92 0.87
CA LYS A 90 -15.74 -5.51 -0.18
C LYS A 90 -15.71 -4.70 -1.49
N LYS A 91 -15.66 -3.37 -1.42
CA LYS A 91 -15.65 -2.46 -2.58
C LYS A 91 -14.25 -2.10 -3.07
N THR A 92 -13.23 -2.25 -2.22
CA THR A 92 -11.83 -1.92 -2.52
C THR A 92 -11.33 -2.56 -3.82
N PRO A 93 -11.56 -3.86 -4.12
CA PRO A 93 -11.11 -4.47 -5.36
C PRO A 93 -11.71 -3.81 -6.61
N GLU A 94 -12.95 -3.33 -6.54
CA GLU A 94 -13.64 -2.62 -7.62
C GLU A 94 -13.05 -1.22 -7.83
N TYR A 95 -12.68 -0.52 -6.75
CA TYR A 95 -12.02 0.78 -6.83
C TYR A 95 -10.66 0.68 -7.51
N PHE A 96 -9.82 -0.27 -7.08
CA PHE A 96 -8.52 -0.49 -7.71
C PHE A 96 -8.66 -0.84 -9.19
N LEU A 97 -9.61 -1.72 -9.55
CA LEU A 97 -9.87 -2.07 -10.94
C LEU A 97 -10.33 -0.87 -11.77
N LEU A 98 -11.28 -0.09 -11.26
CA LEU A 98 -11.79 1.10 -11.95
C LEU A 98 -10.65 2.09 -12.24
N ILE A 99 -9.79 2.34 -11.26
CA ILE A 99 -8.65 3.24 -11.40
C ILE A 99 -7.64 2.70 -12.43
N ALA A 100 -7.39 1.38 -12.42
CA ALA A 100 -6.53 0.71 -13.40
C ALA A 100 -7.08 0.72 -14.82
N GLN A 101 -8.41 0.65 -15.00
CA GLN A 101 -9.04 0.83 -16.31
C GLN A 101 -8.86 2.25 -16.88
N HIS A 102 -8.63 3.23 -16.01
CA HIS A 102 -8.21 4.60 -16.36
C HIS A 102 -6.68 4.75 -16.50
N GLY A 103 -5.93 3.65 -16.37
CA GLY A 103 -4.49 3.56 -16.61
C GLY A 103 -3.61 3.83 -15.40
N TRP A 104 -4.19 3.93 -14.20
CA TRP A 104 -3.47 4.23 -12.96
C TRP A 104 -3.42 3.02 -12.02
N PHE A 105 -2.31 2.83 -11.33
CA PHE A 105 -2.17 1.77 -10.35
C PHE A 105 -1.81 2.44 -9.01
N ILE A 106 -2.61 2.27 -7.96
CA ILE A 106 -2.32 2.90 -6.67
C ILE A 106 -1.37 2.03 -5.87
N ASP A 107 -0.24 2.61 -5.49
CA ASP A 107 0.79 1.92 -4.73
C ASP A 107 0.44 1.71 -3.24
N LEU A 108 1.14 0.80 -2.59
CA LEU A 108 0.79 0.32 -1.24
C LEU A 108 1.11 1.34 -0.14
N GLU A 109 1.83 2.42 -0.45
CA GLU A 109 2.20 3.46 0.52
C GLU A 109 1.25 4.67 0.51
N SER A 110 0.21 4.63 -0.33
CA SER A 110 -0.85 5.64 -0.35
C SER A 110 -1.73 5.56 0.91
N GLU A 111 -2.43 6.66 1.21
CA GLU A 111 -3.42 6.67 2.30
C GLU A 111 -4.56 5.67 2.02
N LEU A 112 -5.02 4.96 3.05
CA LEU A 112 -6.03 3.89 2.89
C LEU A 112 -7.32 4.39 2.20
N ASN A 113 -7.76 5.62 2.45
CA ASN A 113 -8.98 6.17 1.82
C ASN A 113 -8.73 6.70 0.40
N PHE A 114 -7.48 6.86 -0.04
CA PHE A 114 -7.14 7.48 -1.33
C PHE A 114 -7.76 6.77 -2.54
N PRO A 115 -7.72 5.43 -2.67
CA PRO A 115 -8.42 4.72 -3.76
C PRO A 115 -9.92 5.02 -3.81
N SER A 116 -10.58 5.10 -2.65
CA SER A 116 -12.02 5.40 -2.59
C SER A 116 -12.31 6.82 -3.07
N ILE A 117 -11.51 7.81 -2.64
CA ILE A 117 -11.66 9.21 -3.08
C ILE A 117 -11.54 9.31 -4.60
N VAL A 118 -10.50 8.70 -5.18
CA VAL A 118 -10.26 8.70 -6.63
C VAL A 118 -11.39 7.98 -7.37
N ALA A 119 -11.78 6.78 -6.94
CA ALA A 119 -12.84 6.01 -7.58
C ALA A 119 -14.17 6.75 -7.58
N HIS A 120 -14.54 7.44 -6.49
CA HIS A 120 -15.75 8.24 -6.44
C HIS A 120 -15.73 9.39 -7.45
N ARG A 121 -14.59 10.07 -7.65
CA ARG A 121 -14.47 11.09 -8.69
C ARG A 121 -14.67 10.52 -10.09
N ILE A 122 -14.13 9.33 -10.37
CA ILE A 122 -14.36 8.64 -11.64
C ILE A 122 -15.85 8.29 -11.82
N GLN A 123 -16.49 7.75 -10.79
CA GLN A 123 -17.92 7.40 -10.82
C GLN A 123 -18.83 8.61 -11.03
N GLU A 124 -18.48 9.76 -10.45
CA GLU A 124 -19.14 11.06 -10.66
C GLU A 124 -18.85 11.66 -12.05
N LYS A 125 -18.15 10.94 -12.94
CA LYS A 125 -17.71 11.41 -14.26
C LYS A 125 -16.75 12.62 -14.21
N LYS A 126 -16.12 12.87 -13.05
CA LYS A 126 -15.09 13.91 -12.83
C LYS A 126 -13.69 13.32 -13.01
N VAL A 127 -13.44 12.75 -14.19
CA VAL A 127 -12.20 12.02 -14.49
C VAL A 127 -10.98 12.95 -14.43
N ASP A 128 -11.11 14.20 -14.84
CA ASP A 128 -10.01 15.17 -14.80
C ASP A 128 -9.58 15.47 -13.36
N THR A 129 -10.54 15.69 -12.45
CA THR A 129 -10.25 15.83 -11.02
C THR A 129 -9.60 14.57 -10.43
N ALA A 130 -10.03 13.38 -10.86
CA ALA A 130 -9.38 12.13 -10.44
C ALA A 130 -7.92 12.06 -10.93
N ASN A 131 -7.66 12.46 -12.18
CA ASN A 131 -6.31 12.55 -12.73
C ASN A 131 -5.47 13.59 -11.98
N GLU A 132 -5.99 14.77 -11.66
CA GLU A 132 -5.29 15.81 -10.91
C GLU A 132 -4.83 15.31 -9.53
N LEU A 133 -5.70 14.59 -8.81
CA LEU A 133 -5.35 13.98 -7.51
C LEU A 133 -4.18 13.00 -7.64
N LEU A 134 -4.24 12.12 -8.63
CA LEU A 134 -3.20 11.10 -8.87
C LEU A 134 -1.89 11.72 -9.37
N VAL A 135 -1.98 12.69 -10.28
CA VAL A 135 -0.83 13.46 -10.76
C VAL A 135 -0.16 14.15 -9.58
N ASN A 136 -0.91 14.88 -8.74
CA ASN A 136 -0.35 15.57 -7.60
C ASN A 136 0.34 14.60 -6.62
N TYR A 137 -0.31 13.48 -6.30
CA TYR A 137 0.25 12.44 -5.45
C TYR A 137 1.57 11.89 -6.01
N TYR A 138 1.58 11.43 -7.26
CA TYR A 138 2.77 10.81 -7.85
C TYR A 138 3.90 11.81 -8.12
N LYS A 139 3.59 13.05 -8.53
CA LYS A 139 4.60 14.11 -8.70
C LYS A 139 5.29 14.44 -7.38
N THR A 140 4.51 14.58 -6.31
CA THR A 140 5.04 14.88 -4.97
C THR A 140 5.93 13.76 -4.44
N ASN A 141 5.59 12.50 -4.77
CA ASN A 141 6.26 11.32 -4.23
C ASN A 141 7.33 10.73 -5.16
N VAL A 142 7.57 11.30 -6.35
CA VAL A 142 8.41 10.66 -7.38
C VAL A 142 9.84 10.36 -6.89
N GLY A 143 10.45 11.28 -6.14
CA GLY A 143 11.78 11.07 -5.55
C GLY A 143 11.82 9.86 -4.63
N ARG A 144 10.90 9.83 -3.65
CA ARG A 144 10.72 8.73 -2.70
C ARG A 144 10.43 7.39 -3.38
N ILE A 145 9.61 7.40 -4.44
CA ILE A 145 9.30 6.22 -5.25
C ILE A 145 10.56 5.65 -5.88
N PHE A 146 11.38 6.48 -6.53
CA PHE A 146 12.61 5.99 -7.15
C PHE A 146 13.67 5.58 -6.13
N GLU A 147 13.79 6.27 -4.99
CA GLU A 147 14.66 5.81 -3.88
C GLU A 147 14.28 4.41 -3.43
N SER A 148 12.98 4.15 -3.26
CA SER A 148 12.46 2.83 -2.90
C SER A 148 12.73 1.78 -4.00
N LEU A 149 12.49 2.12 -5.27
CA LEU A 149 12.72 1.20 -6.40
C LEU A 149 14.19 0.83 -6.52
N ILE A 150 15.10 1.81 -6.45
CA ILE A 150 16.55 1.63 -6.55
C ILE A 150 17.05 0.75 -5.39
N LYS A 151 16.56 1.00 -4.17
CA LYS A 151 16.91 0.19 -3.00
C LYS A 151 16.50 -1.28 -3.15
N ARG A 152 15.32 -1.55 -3.72
CA ARG A 152 14.77 -2.90 -3.87
C ARG A 152 15.36 -3.65 -5.07
N HIS A 153 15.68 -2.95 -6.14
CA HIS A 153 16.13 -3.52 -7.42
C HIS A 153 17.57 -3.14 -7.73
N TYR A 154 18.49 -3.51 -6.85
CA TYR A 154 19.91 -3.10 -6.94
C TYR A 154 20.60 -3.51 -8.25
N ASN A 155 20.16 -4.61 -8.88
CA ASN A 155 20.68 -5.03 -10.19
C ASN A 155 20.20 -4.16 -11.37
N ARG A 156 19.30 -3.19 -11.12
CA ARG A 156 18.69 -2.32 -12.13
C ARG A 156 18.95 -0.83 -11.87
N ILE A 157 19.88 -0.50 -10.97
CA ILE A 157 20.13 0.89 -10.53
C ILE A 157 20.36 1.82 -11.72
N GLU A 158 21.27 1.48 -12.64
CA GLU A 158 21.60 2.32 -13.80
C GLU A 158 20.36 2.62 -14.67
N ILE A 159 19.49 1.62 -14.86
CA ILE A 159 18.27 1.76 -15.65
C ILE A 159 17.25 2.63 -14.91
N LEU A 160 17.06 2.40 -13.61
CA LEU A 160 16.11 3.14 -12.78
C LEU A 160 16.52 4.60 -12.59
N GLU A 161 17.82 4.87 -12.42
CA GLU A 161 18.36 6.23 -12.39
C GLU A 161 18.19 6.93 -13.73
N SER A 162 18.40 6.24 -14.84
CA SER A 162 18.16 6.78 -16.19
C SER A 162 16.69 7.12 -16.42
N ILE A 163 15.77 6.28 -15.93
CA ILE A 163 14.32 6.54 -15.95
C ILE A 163 13.98 7.78 -15.10
N LYS A 164 14.50 7.86 -13.87
CA LYS A 164 14.30 9.02 -12.98
C LYS A 164 14.77 10.31 -13.64
N LYS A 165 15.98 10.31 -14.19
CA LYS A 165 16.53 11.46 -14.93
C LYS A 165 15.66 11.85 -16.12
N SER A 166 15.18 10.86 -16.89
CA SER A 166 14.27 11.12 -18.01
C SER A 166 12.95 11.76 -17.55
N TYR A 167 12.46 11.42 -16.37
CA TYR A 167 11.28 12.07 -15.80
C TYR A 167 11.55 13.53 -15.44
N GLU A 168 12.66 13.79 -14.74
CA GLU A 168 13.08 15.12 -14.28
C GLU A 168 13.36 16.08 -15.45
N GLU A 169 13.87 15.56 -16.57
CA GLU A 169 14.15 16.32 -17.78
C GLU A 169 12.94 16.46 -18.73
N GLY A 170 11.79 15.85 -18.39
CA GLY A 170 10.59 15.88 -19.25
C GLY A 170 10.69 14.98 -20.50
N ASN A 171 11.66 14.06 -20.54
CA ASN A 171 11.90 13.11 -21.64
C ASN A 171 10.91 11.93 -21.62
N HIS A 172 9.61 12.24 -21.65
CA HIS A 172 8.51 11.27 -21.51
C HIS A 172 8.49 10.20 -22.62
N ILE A 173 8.88 10.57 -23.84
CA ILE A 173 8.95 9.64 -24.98
C ILE A 173 9.94 8.49 -24.72
N LEU A 174 11.09 8.78 -24.10
CA LEU A 174 12.09 7.76 -23.77
C LEU A 174 11.73 7.01 -22.48
N LEU A 175 11.19 7.73 -21.50
CA LEU A 175 10.80 7.17 -20.21
C LEU A 175 9.77 6.06 -20.35
N ILE A 176 8.69 6.29 -21.11
CA ILE A 176 7.54 5.39 -21.13
C ILE A 176 7.92 3.98 -21.60
N PRO A 177 8.57 3.79 -22.77
CA PRO A 177 9.05 2.49 -23.20
C PRO A 177 10.04 1.86 -22.21
N ALA A 178 10.97 2.65 -21.65
CA ALA A 178 11.93 2.16 -20.67
C ALA A 178 11.22 1.57 -19.44
N VAL A 179 10.28 2.31 -18.84
CA VAL A 179 9.48 1.82 -17.70
C VAL A 179 8.70 0.56 -18.05
N LEU A 180 8.04 0.52 -19.21
CA LEU A 180 7.26 -0.66 -19.62
C LEU A 180 8.14 -1.91 -19.71
N THR A 181 9.35 -1.80 -20.24
CA THR A 181 10.27 -2.96 -20.25
C THR A 181 10.73 -3.38 -18.85
N GLN A 182 10.89 -2.41 -17.93
CA GLN A 182 11.31 -2.71 -16.56
C GLN A 182 10.23 -3.38 -15.71
N VAL A 183 8.94 -3.22 -16.02
CA VAL A 183 7.88 -3.98 -15.36
C VAL A 183 8.10 -5.49 -15.53
N ASP A 184 8.37 -5.95 -16.77
CA ASP A 184 8.70 -7.35 -17.03
C ASP A 184 10.04 -7.76 -16.41
N GLY A 185 11.04 -6.88 -16.47
CA GLY A 185 12.35 -7.12 -15.87
C GLY A 185 12.26 -7.40 -14.37
N ILE A 186 11.57 -6.52 -13.64
CA ILE A 186 11.36 -6.67 -12.19
C ILE A 186 10.60 -7.96 -11.89
N CYS A 187 9.50 -8.26 -12.60
CA CYS A 187 8.80 -9.53 -12.41
C CYS A 187 9.71 -10.74 -12.65
N PHE A 188 10.55 -10.68 -13.68
CA PHE A 188 11.45 -11.78 -14.03
C PHE A 188 12.52 -12.01 -12.97
N ASP A 189 13.06 -10.95 -12.35
CA ASP A 189 14.08 -11.09 -11.31
C ASP A 189 13.56 -11.91 -10.13
N PHE A 190 12.34 -11.62 -9.67
CA PHE A 190 11.70 -12.25 -8.51
C PHE A 190 11.10 -13.62 -8.82
N THR A 191 10.46 -13.79 -9.98
CA THR A 191 9.59 -14.95 -10.24
C THR A 191 10.01 -15.80 -11.43
N LYS A 192 10.97 -15.32 -12.24
CA LYS A 192 11.31 -15.88 -13.56
C LYS A 192 10.12 -15.94 -14.53
N LYS A 193 9.06 -15.18 -14.24
CA LYS A 193 7.86 -14.99 -15.07
C LYS A 193 7.75 -13.55 -15.53
N LYS A 194 7.03 -13.31 -16.62
CA LYS A 194 6.82 -11.95 -17.16
C LYS A 194 5.42 -11.46 -16.85
N PHE A 195 5.30 -10.16 -16.58
CA PHE A 195 4.04 -9.50 -16.30
C PHE A 195 3.15 -9.46 -17.54
N PHE A 196 3.75 -9.19 -18.69
CA PHE A 196 3.03 -8.93 -19.91
C PHE A 196 2.77 -10.18 -20.76
N ILE A 197 3.30 -11.33 -20.36
CA ILE A 197 2.99 -12.65 -20.92
C ILE A 197 1.83 -13.28 -20.14
N LYS A 198 0.89 -13.86 -20.87
CA LYS A 198 -0.25 -14.57 -20.27
C LYS A 198 0.10 -16.03 -19.97
N GLU A 199 -0.34 -16.52 -18.82
CA GLU A 199 -0.28 -17.94 -18.48
C GLU A 199 -1.18 -18.75 -19.43
N LYS A 200 -0.66 -19.87 -19.91
CA LYS A 200 -1.29 -20.76 -20.89
C LYS A 200 -1.50 -22.19 -20.37
N LYS A 201 -0.67 -22.61 -19.41
CA LYS A 201 -0.59 -23.99 -18.92
C LYS A 201 -1.45 -24.22 -17.67
N ASN A 202 -1.65 -23.19 -16.85
CA ASN A 202 -2.48 -23.29 -15.65
C ASN A 202 -3.93 -22.89 -15.97
N GLU A 203 -4.88 -23.80 -15.77
CA GLU A 203 -6.30 -23.55 -16.05
C GLU A 203 -6.91 -22.46 -15.17
N LYS A 204 -6.48 -22.34 -13.90
CA LYS A 204 -6.96 -21.32 -12.95
C LYS A 204 -6.56 -19.90 -13.36
N TYR A 205 -5.33 -19.73 -13.85
CA TYR A 205 -4.77 -18.41 -14.21
C TYR A 205 -4.72 -18.17 -15.72
N LYS A 206 -5.42 -19.02 -16.49
CA LYS A 206 -5.39 -18.97 -17.94
C LYS A 206 -5.77 -17.56 -18.39
N PHE A 207 -4.92 -16.98 -19.24
CA PHE A 207 -5.08 -15.62 -19.78
C PHE A 207 -4.74 -14.44 -18.84
N LEU A 208 -4.31 -14.70 -17.61
CA LEU A 208 -3.76 -13.71 -16.68
C LEU A 208 -2.24 -13.60 -16.82
N PRO A 209 -1.58 -12.51 -16.33
CA PRO A 209 -0.12 -12.45 -16.23
C PRO A 209 0.49 -13.71 -15.61
N GLU A 210 1.60 -14.20 -16.16
CA GLU A 210 2.29 -15.38 -15.62
C GLU A 210 2.71 -15.20 -14.15
N VAL A 211 2.90 -13.95 -13.72
CA VAL A 211 3.31 -13.60 -12.34
C VAL A 211 2.19 -13.80 -11.31
N ILE A 212 0.91 -13.84 -11.71
CA ILE A 212 -0.24 -13.92 -10.78
C ILE A 212 -0.13 -15.12 -9.85
N ALA A 213 0.26 -16.28 -10.39
CA ALA A 213 0.35 -17.51 -9.60
C ALA A 213 1.35 -17.39 -8.45
N GLU A 214 2.43 -16.63 -8.62
CA GLU A 214 3.42 -16.39 -7.57
C GLU A 214 2.94 -15.31 -6.60
N LEU A 215 2.32 -14.23 -7.10
CA LEU A 215 1.71 -13.20 -6.26
C LEU A 215 0.64 -13.80 -5.33
N GLU A 216 -0.25 -14.67 -5.81
CA GLU A 216 -1.29 -15.29 -4.97
C GLU A 216 -0.72 -16.18 -3.87
N LYS A 217 0.35 -16.96 -4.13
CA LYS A 217 0.95 -17.84 -3.10
C LYS A 217 1.47 -17.05 -1.88
N SER A 218 1.88 -15.82 -2.12
CA SER A 218 2.44 -14.93 -1.10
C SER A 218 1.46 -13.92 -0.51
N ALA A 219 0.34 -13.70 -1.21
CA ALA A 219 -0.67 -12.77 -0.80
C ALA A 219 -1.35 -13.32 0.46
N GLY A 220 -1.36 -12.51 1.52
CA GLY A 220 -2.37 -12.71 2.57
C GLY A 220 -3.69 -12.09 2.11
N ASN A 221 -4.77 -12.27 2.88
CA ASN A 221 -6.12 -11.77 2.54
C ASN A 221 -6.16 -10.27 2.16
N PHE A 222 -5.25 -9.45 2.70
CA PHE A 222 -5.15 -8.02 2.37
C PHE A 222 -4.58 -7.75 0.97
N LEU A 223 -3.60 -8.54 0.52
CA LEU A 223 -2.97 -8.36 -0.79
C LEU A 223 -3.87 -8.82 -1.94
N GLU A 224 -4.82 -9.72 -1.68
CA GLU A 224 -5.81 -10.14 -2.68
C GLU A 224 -6.60 -8.95 -3.24
N LEU A 225 -6.89 -7.94 -2.40
CA LEU A 225 -7.57 -6.70 -2.84
C LEU A 225 -6.77 -5.97 -3.92
N TYR A 226 -5.45 -5.99 -3.78
CA TYR A 226 -4.51 -5.39 -4.72
C TYR A 226 -4.22 -6.29 -5.91
N LEU A 227 -4.73 -7.53 -6.02
CA LEU A 227 -4.52 -8.35 -7.22
C LEU A 227 -5.58 -8.10 -8.31
N SER A 228 -6.71 -7.48 -7.94
CA SER A 228 -7.83 -7.21 -8.85
C SER A 228 -7.43 -6.53 -10.18
N PRO A 229 -6.60 -5.46 -10.19
CA PRO A 229 -6.11 -4.86 -11.43
C PRO A 229 -5.31 -5.79 -12.35
N LEU A 230 -4.67 -6.82 -11.78
CA LEU A 230 -3.80 -7.74 -12.50
C LEU A 230 -4.57 -8.98 -12.99
N GLN A 231 -5.63 -9.35 -12.28
CA GLN A 231 -6.55 -10.43 -12.64
C GLN A 231 -7.57 -10.01 -13.72
N ASN A 232 -7.62 -8.73 -14.06
CA ASN A 232 -8.56 -8.17 -15.03
C ASN A 232 -7.82 -7.44 -16.16
N GLN A 233 -8.51 -7.23 -17.28
CA GLN A 233 -7.94 -6.52 -18.40
C GLN A 233 -7.86 -5.01 -18.11
N THR A 234 -6.67 -4.44 -18.33
CA THR A 234 -6.38 -3.01 -18.23
C THR A 234 -5.87 -2.49 -19.58
N PRO A 235 -5.95 -1.17 -19.87
CA PRO A 235 -5.52 -0.61 -21.16
C PRO A 235 -4.05 -0.93 -21.50
N ILE A 236 -3.16 -0.97 -20.50
CA ILE A 236 -1.74 -1.27 -20.70
C ILE A 236 -1.48 -2.76 -21.03
N MET A 237 -2.38 -3.65 -20.60
CA MET A 237 -2.32 -5.09 -20.85
C MET A 237 -3.13 -5.53 -22.07
N ALA A 238 -4.05 -4.69 -22.53
CA ALA A 238 -4.96 -4.99 -23.63
C ALA A 238 -4.24 -5.26 -24.95
N ARG A 239 -4.86 -6.08 -25.81
CA ARG A 239 -4.47 -6.18 -27.21
C ARG A 239 -4.80 -4.86 -27.91
N GLU A 240 -4.13 -4.62 -29.02
CA GLU A 240 -4.30 -3.39 -29.80
C GLU A 240 -5.77 -3.09 -30.14
N GLN A 241 -6.49 -4.11 -30.61
CA GLN A 241 -7.90 -4.02 -31.00
C GLN A 241 -8.86 -3.75 -29.83
N ASP A 242 -8.46 -4.10 -28.60
CA ASP A 242 -9.30 -3.98 -27.40
C ASP A 242 -9.10 -2.65 -26.67
N VAL A 243 -8.07 -1.85 -27.02
CA VAL A 243 -7.80 -0.57 -26.34
C VAL A 243 -8.96 0.42 -26.45
N GLY A 244 -9.78 0.30 -27.51
CA GLY A 244 -10.97 1.11 -27.72
C GLY A 244 -11.98 1.00 -26.57
N MET A 245 -11.99 -0.14 -25.87
CA MET A 245 -12.91 -0.46 -24.78
C MET A 245 -12.58 0.29 -23.48
N PHE A 246 -11.39 0.88 -23.36
CA PHE A 246 -10.93 1.56 -22.15
C PHE A 246 -10.96 3.08 -22.32
N PRO A 247 -11.26 3.85 -21.25
CA PRO A 247 -11.15 5.31 -21.25
C PRO A 247 -9.73 5.80 -21.56
N CYS A 248 -8.72 5.11 -21.01
CA CYS A 248 -7.32 5.41 -21.25
C CYS A 248 -6.81 4.74 -22.53
N LYS A 249 -6.06 5.47 -23.35
CA LYS A 249 -5.53 4.99 -24.65
C LYS A 249 -4.05 4.55 -24.60
N LEU A 250 -3.40 4.69 -23.44
CA LEU A 250 -2.03 4.25 -23.24
C LEU A 250 -1.96 2.71 -23.27
N ASN A 251 -1.36 2.16 -24.32
CA ASN A 251 -1.29 0.72 -24.56
C ASN A 251 0.14 0.27 -24.86
N ARG A 252 0.65 -0.75 -24.16
CA ARG A 252 2.03 -1.19 -24.31
C ARG A 252 2.36 -1.70 -25.71
N HIS A 253 1.42 -2.40 -26.37
CA HIS A 253 1.66 -2.94 -27.71
C HIS A 253 1.84 -1.79 -28.71
N LYS A 254 0.94 -0.80 -28.70
CA LYS A 254 1.04 0.37 -29.58
C LYS A 254 2.29 1.19 -29.34
N VAL A 255 2.70 1.37 -28.08
CA VAL A 255 3.92 2.11 -27.72
C VAL A 255 5.17 1.36 -28.18
N LEU A 256 5.31 0.08 -27.82
CA LEU A 256 6.54 -0.68 -28.10
C LEU A 256 6.69 -1.06 -29.58
N HIS A 257 5.60 -1.13 -30.35
CA HIS A 257 5.65 -1.30 -31.81
C HIS A 257 5.76 0.03 -32.58
N GLY A 258 5.80 1.18 -31.90
CA GLY A 258 5.93 2.49 -32.55
C GLY A 258 4.69 2.94 -33.32
N ILE A 259 3.51 2.37 -33.02
CA ILE A 259 2.24 2.72 -33.65
C ILE A 259 1.66 4.01 -33.07
N SER A 260 1.74 4.19 -31.74
CA SER A 260 1.37 5.45 -31.09
C SER A 260 2.55 6.41 -31.11
N THR A 261 2.30 7.65 -31.48
CA THR A 261 3.31 8.73 -31.59
C THR A 261 3.08 9.86 -30.60
N ASP A 262 1.93 9.86 -29.91
CA ASP A 262 1.42 10.90 -29.03
C ASP A 262 1.43 10.48 -27.54
N TYR A 263 2.01 9.33 -27.21
CA TYR A 263 2.03 8.80 -25.84
C TYR A 263 2.92 9.60 -24.87
N GLY A 264 3.87 10.38 -25.39
CA GLY A 264 4.92 11.07 -24.62
C GLY A 264 4.47 12.26 -23.79
N THR A 265 3.58 12.03 -22.81
CA THR A 265 3.06 13.08 -21.91
C THR A 265 3.47 12.83 -20.45
N GLU A 266 3.44 13.89 -19.64
CA GLU A 266 3.73 13.78 -18.21
C GLU A 266 2.76 12.82 -17.51
N ILE A 267 1.45 12.96 -17.78
CA ILE A 267 0.43 12.10 -17.19
C ILE A 267 0.65 10.62 -17.54
N ASN A 268 1.03 10.31 -18.79
CA ASN A 268 1.32 8.93 -19.18
C ASN A 268 2.61 8.41 -18.52
N SER A 269 3.60 9.29 -18.31
CA SER A 269 4.82 8.93 -17.56
C SER A 269 4.50 8.55 -16.13
N LEU A 270 3.66 9.34 -15.45
CA LEU A 270 3.22 9.05 -14.08
C LEU A 270 2.37 7.77 -14.03
N LYS A 271 1.53 7.51 -15.03
CA LYS A 271 0.77 6.25 -15.14
C LYS A 271 1.69 5.03 -15.19
N VAL A 272 2.73 5.03 -16.04
CA VAL A 272 3.65 3.88 -16.10
C VAL A 272 4.55 3.79 -14.86
N ILE A 273 4.95 4.90 -14.26
CA ILE A 273 5.67 4.91 -12.97
C ILE A 273 4.79 4.30 -11.87
N SER A 274 3.51 4.64 -11.84
CA SER A 274 2.54 4.07 -10.90
C SER A 274 2.43 2.55 -11.03
N LEU A 275 2.40 2.04 -12.26
CA LEU A 275 2.44 0.61 -12.54
C LEU A 275 3.74 -0.04 -12.04
N LEU A 276 4.89 0.57 -12.33
CA LEU A 276 6.20 0.06 -11.92
C LEU A 276 6.31 -0.05 -10.40
N LYS A 277 5.93 1.02 -9.68
CA LYS A 277 5.92 1.05 -8.21
C LYS A 277 4.96 0.01 -7.64
N TYR A 278 3.74 -0.04 -8.15
CA TYR A 278 2.73 -1.00 -7.72
C TYR A 278 3.18 -2.46 -7.91
N VAL A 279 3.74 -2.82 -9.08
CA VAL A 279 4.28 -4.16 -9.32
C VAL A 279 5.46 -4.45 -8.40
N SER A 280 6.35 -3.48 -8.21
CA SER A 280 7.45 -3.61 -7.26
C SER A 280 6.96 -3.86 -5.83
N ASP A 281 5.93 -3.16 -5.37
CA ASP A 281 5.39 -3.33 -4.01
C ASP A 281 4.87 -4.74 -3.80
N LEU A 282 4.03 -5.22 -4.72
CA LEU A 282 3.47 -6.58 -4.65
C LEU A 282 4.55 -7.66 -4.65
N LEU A 283 5.66 -7.44 -5.35
CA LEU A 283 6.80 -8.37 -5.41
C LEU A 283 7.77 -8.25 -4.23
N THR A 284 7.82 -7.12 -3.54
CA THR A 284 8.72 -6.96 -2.39
C THR A 284 8.11 -7.57 -1.12
N ASP A 285 6.79 -7.46 -0.96
CA ASP A 285 6.05 -8.17 0.09
C ASP A 285 6.16 -9.70 -0.03
N LEU A 286 6.43 -10.18 -1.25
CA LEU A 286 6.75 -11.55 -1.60
C LEU A 286 8.09 -12.01 -1.02
N ASP A 287 9.15 -11.24 -1.25
CA ASP A 287 10.52 -11.60 -0.90
C ASP A 287 10.76 -11.58 0.61
N ASN A 288 10.20 -10.57 1.30
CA ASN A 288 10.26 -10.47 2.77
C ASN A 288 9.65 -11.71 3.48
N LYS A 289 8.61 -12.33 2.90
CA LYS A 289 8.01 -13.56 3.45
C LYS A 289 8.83 -14.80 3.10
N THR A 290 9.42 -14.85 1.91
CA THR A 290 10.20 -16.01 1.45
C THR A 290 11.49 -16.14 2.25
N LEU A 291 12.13 -15.01 2.60
CA LEU A 291 13.30 -14.97 3.48
C LEU A 291 12.97 -15.39 4.93
N SER A 292 11.79 -15.05 5.45
CA SER A 292 11.37 -15.43 6.83
C SER A 292 11.08 -16.92 7.03
N THR A 293 10.94 -17.70 5.95
CA THR A 293 10.73 -19.16 6.01
C THR A 293 12.00 -19.99 5.86
N ILE A 294 13.16 -19.33 5.71
CA ILE A 294 14.47 -19.99 5.53
C ILE A 294 15.34 -19.84 6.80
N GLU A 295 14.90 -19.07 7.81
CA GLU A 295 15.46 -19.05 9.18
C GLU A 295 14.68 -19.98 10.13
#